data_AF-A0A1F3CH46-F1
#
_entry.id   AF-A0A1F3CH46-F1
#
_cell.length_a   1.000
_cell.length_b   1.000
_cell.length_c   1.000
_cell.angle_alpha   90.00
_cell.angle_beta   90.00
_cell.angle_gamma   90.00
#
_symmetry.space_group_name_H-M   'P 1'
#
loop_
_entity.id
_entity.type
_entity.pdbx_description
1 polymer ?
#
loop_
_entity_poly.entity_id
_entity_poly.type
_entity_poly.pdbx_seq_one_letter_code
_entity_poly.pdbx_strand_id
1 'polypeptide(L)'
;MYKIGIDLGSSYTKGVLVDGNNEIVDYFLTRTGFDFNKAAQKIIAQFSLNNEIEYPVYTCGYGRDDIKIPFVSNSEIIALSKAVFKIYKRKCSIIDIGGQDTKYITINNLGQVDKFKMNRKCAAGTGSFIEELAFRMDVPSLEFSTYAGQATEEVKINSYCTVFAVSEIIGMIKKGVTLPNIILGIYNSVIARSVELSPVEDFLILTGGIPDNHPIMLDLFKKKFVNCESPDKSQFLAAWGCVLLNN
;
A
#
# COMPACT_ATOMS: atom_id res chain seq x y z
N MET A 1 18.45 15.88 16.85
CA MET A 1 17.16 16.30 16.29
C MET A 1 16.75 15.31 15.21
N TYR A 2 15.47 14.93 15.22
CA TYR A 2 14.90 13.93 14.31
C TYR A 2 13.86 14.59 13.39
N LYS A 3 13.71 14.06 12.18
CA LYS A 3 12.68 14.50 11.22
C LYS A 3 11.52 13.52 11.20
N ILE A 4 10.32 14.02 10.92
CA ILE A 4 9.12 13.19 10.78
C ILE A 4 8.64 13.22 9.33
N GLY A 5 8.46 12.03 8.76
CA GLY A 5 7.74 11.81 7.52
C GLY A 5 6.34 11.26 7.81
N ILE A 6 5.30 11.76 7.15
CA ILE A 6 3.92 11.32 7.33
C ILE A 6 3.24 11.09 5.97
N ASP A 7 2.76 9.87 5.73
CA ASP A 7 1.84 9.56 4.63
C ASP A 7 0.40 9.54 5.16
N LEU A 8 -0.38 10.57 4.82
CA LEU A 8 -1.78 10.78 5.19
C LEU A 8 -2.71 10.07 4.20
N GLY A 9 -2.64 8.74 4.20
CA GLY A 9 -3.47 7.88 3.35
C GLY A 9 -4.95 7.87 3.75
N SER A 10 -5.82 7.46 2.82
CA SER A 10 -7.28 7.46 3.01
C SER A 10 -7.78 6.45 4.05
N SER A 11 -7.12 5.30 4.21
CA SER A 11 -7.48 4.29 5.23
C SER A 11 -6.59 4.39 6.47
N TYR A 12 -5.28 4.51 6.26
CA TYR A 12 -4.27 4.53 7.31
C TYR A 12 -3.25 5.65 7.07
N THR A 13 -2.84 6.27 8.18
CA THR A 13 -1.77 7.26 8.21
C THR A 13 -0.51 6.58 8.74
N LYS A 14 0.59 6.70 7.99
CA LYS A 14 1.89 6.11 8.30
C LYS A 14 2.87 7.20 8.68
N GLY A 15 3.54 7.03 9.81
CA GLY A 15 4.59 7.91 10.28
C GLY A 15 5.92 7.18 10.31
N VAL A 16 7.00 7.89 9.97
CA VAL A 16 8.37 7.46 10.20
C VAL A 16 9.14 8.53 10.94
N LEU A 17 9.98 8.10 11.88
CA LEU A 17 10.98 8.94 12.55
C LEU A 17 12.33 8.70 11.88
N VAL A 18 13.01 9.76 11.47
CA VAL A 18 14.23 9.71 10.68
C VAL A 18 15.36 10.45 11.39
N ASP A 19 16.53 9.83 11.48
CA ASP A 19 17.72 10.40 12.11
C ASP A 19 18.53 11.33 11.18
N GLY A 20 19.64 11.86 11.69
CA GLY A 20 20.53 12.74 10.92
C GLY A 20 21.24 12.08 9.74
N ASN A 21 21.23 10.75 9.64
CA ASN A 21 21.79 9.99 8.51
C ASN A 21 20.73 9.66 7.46
N ASN A 22 19.51 10.13 7.64
CA ASN A 22 18.34 9.83 6.82
C ASN A 22 17.86 8.38 6.90
N GLU A 23 18.17 7.70 8.00
CA GLU A 23 17.75 6.34 8.26
C GLU A 23 16.50 6.34 9.16
N ILE A 24 15.58 5.40 8.89
CA ILE A 24 14.35 5.26 9.69
C ILE A 24 14.73 4.59 11.02
N VAL A 25 14.37 5.23 12.13
CA VAL A 25 14.61 4.70 13.48
C VAL A 25 13.35 4.26 14.19
N ASP A 26 12.17 4.73 13.77
CA ASP A 26 10.89 4.31 14.32
C ASP A 26 9.75 4.44 13.29
N TYR A 27 8.69 3.66 13.49
CA TYR A 27 7.52 3.56 12.63
C TYR A 27 6.25 3.66 13.48
N PHE A 28 5.24 4.39 13.00
CA PHE A 28 3.95 4.43 13.66
C PHE A 28 2.79 4.39 12.66
N LEU A 29 1.85 3.47 12.88
CA LEU A 29 0.66 3.29 12.06
C LEU A 29 -0.58 3.63 12.88
N THR A 30 -1.45 4.46 12.31
CA THR A 30 -2.79 4.68 12.88
C THR A 30 -3.83 4.66 11.78
N ARG A 31 -5.05 4.21 12.10
CA ARG A 31 -6.20 4.43 11.22
C ARG A 31 -6.40 5.93 11.04
N THR A 32 -6.62 6.36 9.80
CA THR A 32 -6.82 7.79 9.47
C THR A 32 -8.15 8.29 9.99
N GLY A 33 -9.24 7.56 9.69
CA GLY A 33 -10.59 8.04 9.96
C GLY A 33 -10.96 9.24 9.08
N PHE A 34 -11.84 10.11 9.56
CA PHE A 34 -12.29 11.30 8.82
C PHE A 34 -11.45 12.56 9.10
N ASP A 35 -10.57 12.52 10.11
CA ASP A 35 -9.80 13.67 10.58
C ASP A 35 -8.30 13.40 10.40
N PHE A 36 -7.79 13.80 9.24
CA PHE A 36 -6.37 13.69 8.89
C PHE A 36 -5.47 14.41 9.90
N ASN A 37 -5.90 15.58 10.40
CA ASN A 37 -5.10 16.34 11.37
C ASN A 37 -4.94 15.58 12.68
N LYS A 38 -6.03 14.98 13.19
CA LYS A 38 -5.98 14.15 14.40
C LYS A 38 -5.12 12.91 14.22
N ALA A 39 -5.15 12.27 13.04
CA ALA A 39 -4.28 11.13 12.74
C ALA A 39 -2.81 11.54 12.72
N ALA A 40 -2.47 12.66 12.08
CA ALA A 40 -1.11 13.21 12.08
C ALA A 40 -0.62 13.55 13.50
N GLN A 41 -1.48 14.17 14.32
CA GLN A 41 -1.15 14.52 15.70
C GLN A 41 -0.79 13.30 16.56
N LYS A 42 -1.43 12.14 16.33
CA LYS A 42 -1.05 10.89 17.04
C LYS A 42 0.38 10.47 16.71
N ILE A 43 0.77 10.53 15.43
CA ILE A 43 2.14 10.22 14.98
C ILE A 43 3.13 11.18 15.62
N ILE A 44 2.85 12.48 15.54
CA ILE A 44 3.74 13.53 16.08
C ILE A 44 3.88 13.38 17.59
N ALA A 45 2.77 13.17 18.29
CA ALA A 45 2.78 12.96 19.74
C ALA A 45 3.60 11.72 20.11
N GLN A 46 3.39 10.59 19.43
CA GLN A 46 4.15 9.36 19.66
C GLN A 46 5.65 9.60 19.53
N PHE A 47 6.09 10.23 18.45
CA PHE A 47 7.53 10.44 18.22
C PHE A 47 8.12 11.54 19.10
N SER A 48 7.36 12.56 19.48
CA SER A 48 7.84 13.67 20.33
C SER A 48 8.00 13.27 21.81
N LEU A 49 7.50 12.11 22.24
CA LEU A 49 7.59 11.68 23.65
C LEU A 49 9.03 11.61 24.17
N ASN A 50 9.95 11.12 23.34
CA ASN A 50 11.33 10.85 23.73
C ASN A 50 12.37 11.48 22.78
N ASN A 51 11.92 12.31 21.82
CA ASN A 51 12.78 12.81 20.77
C ASN A 51 12.56 14.31 20.53
N GLU A 52 13.64 15.04 20.29
CA GLU A 52 13.57 16.41 19.79
C GLU A 52 13.31 16.42 18.29
N ILE A 53 12.14 16.93 17.89
CA ILE A 53 11.68 16.94 16.50
C ILE A 53 12.07 18.26 15.82
N GLU A 54 12.70 18.14 14.66
CA GLU A 54 12.95 19.23 13.73
C GLU A 54 11.70 19.51 12.88
N TYR A 55 11.33 20.77 12.76
CA TYR A 55 10.25 21.24 11.91
C TYR A 55 10.80 21.95 10.67
N PRO A 56 10.08 21.93 9.53
CA PRO A 56 8.73 21.38 9.32
C PRO A 56 8.68 19.85 9.30
N VAL A 57 7.50 19.25 9.55
CA VAL A 57 7.27 17.84 9.22
C VAL A 57 7.03 17.67 7.72
N TYR A 58 7.30 16.50 7.17
CA TYR A 58 7.20 16.25 5.72
C TYR A 58 6.04 15.31 5.41
N THR A 59 5.07 15.78 4.63
CA THR A 59 3.83 15.04 4.39
C THR A 59 3.64 14.61 2.94
N CYS A 60 2.91 13.52 2.74
CA CYS A 60 2.29 13.13 1.47
C CYS A 60 0.95 12.43 1.73
N GLY A 61 0.38 11.82 0.69
CA GLY A 61 -0.90 11.12 0.76
C GLY A 61 -2.08 12.04 0.44
N TYR A 62 -3.27 11.53 0.74
CA TYR A 62 -4.55 12.15 0.40
C TYR A 62 -4.80 13.43 1.21
N GLY A 63 -4.57 13.36 2.52
CA GLY A 63 -4.75 14.48 3.46
C GLY A 63 -3.48 15.28 3.73
N ARG A 64 -2.50 15.27 2.81
CA ARG A 64 -1.16 15.84 3.01
C ARG A 64 -1.15 17.32 3.41
N ASP A 65 -2.21 18.05 3.04
CA ASP A 65 -2.38 19.48 3.29
C ASP A 65 -3.28 19.76 4.52
N ASP A 66 -3.87 18.73 5.11
CA ASP A 66 -4.86 18.83 6.20
C ASP A 66 -4.20 18.76 7.59
N ILE A 67 -3.12 19.51 7.80
CA ILE A 67 -2.43 19.57 9.09
C ILE A 67 -2.19 21.01 9.59
N LYS A 68 -2.25 21.18 10.91
CA LYS A 68 -2.26 22.49 11.61
C LYS A 68 -0.93 22.82 12.31
N ILE A 69 0.18 22.33 11.76
CA ILE A 69 1.55 22.56 12.26
C ILE A 69 2.46 22.89 11.07
N PRO A 70 3.68 23.44 11.25
CA PRO A 70 4.59 23.69 10.13
C PRO A 70 4.90 22.41 9.35
N PHE A 71 4.66 22.44 8.03
CA PHE A 71 4.82 21.28 7.17
C PHE A 71 5.26 21.61 5.76
N VAL A 72 5.83 20.61 5.08
CA VAL A 72 6.09 20.62 3.64
C VAL A 72 5.35 19.45 2.98
N SER A 73 4.47 19.79 2.05
CA SER A 73 3.63 18.86 1.30
C SER A 73 4.35 18.33 0.07
N ASN A 74 4.35 17.02 -0.11
CA ASN A 74 4.99 16.33 -1.22
C ASN A 74 3.98 15.44 -1.96
N SER A 75 4.24 15.23 -3.25
CA SER A 75 3.55 14.19 -4.01
C SER A 75 3.95 12.80 -3.48
N GLU A 76 2.97 12.00 -3.07
CA GLU A 76 3.18 10.60 -2.65
C GLU A 76 3.91 9.78 -3.72
N ILE A 77 3.63 10.05 -4.99
CA ILE A 77 4.24 9.34 -6.13
C ILE A 77 5.74 9.63 -6.19
N ILE A 78 6.13 10.90 -6.01
CA ILE A 78 7.54 11.32 -6.04
C ILE A 78 8.25 10.85 -4.78
N ALA A 79 7.61 10.96 -3.61
CA ALA A 79 8.15 10.50 -2.34
C ALA A 79 8.41 8.98 -2.37
N LEU A 80 7.42 8.18 -2.76
CA LEU A 80 7.58 6.74 -2.89
C LEU A 80 8.70 6.38 -3.88
N SER A 81 8.75 7.05 -5.03
CA SER A 81 9.82 6.85 -6.03
C SER A 81 11.21 7.13 -5.46
N LYS A 82 11.36 8.18 -4.66
CA LYS A 82 12.62 8.54 -3.99
C LYS A 82 13.05 7.46 -3.00
N ALA A 83 12.13 6.96 -2.18
CA ALA A 83 12.41 5.90 -1.21
C ALA A 83 12.77 4.56 -1.89
N VAL A 84 12.00 4.14 -2.90
CA VAL A 84 12.29 2.93 -3.68
C VAL A 84 13.65 3.04 -4.36
N PHE A 85 13.96 4.17 -5.00
CA PHE A 85 15.26 4.35 -5.63
C PHE A 85 16.41 4.40 -4.62
N LYS A 86 16.19 4.91 -3.41
CA LYS A 86 17.19 4.89 -2.32
C LYS A 86 17.57 3.46 -1.94
N ILE A 87 16.62 2.52 -1.96
CA ILE A 87 16.85 1.09 -1.65
C ILE A 87 17.49 0.36 -2.84
N TYR A 88 16.88 0.46 -4.03
CA TYR A 88 17.20 -0.44 -5.13
C TYR A 88 18.19 0.11 -6.16
N LYS A 89 18.39 1.44 -6.21
CA LYS A 89 19.37 2.11 -7.09
C LYS A 89 19.28 1.73 -8.57
N ARG A 90 18.07 1.43 -9.07
CA ARG A 90 17.84 1.00 -10.45
C ARG A 90 16.48 1.43 -10.97
N LYS A 91 16.35 1.40 -12.31
CA LYS A 91 15.06 1.45 -12.99
C LYS A 91 14.17 0.29 -12.57
N CYS A 92 12.90 0.57 -12.26
CA CYS A 92 11.89 -0.43 -11.93
C CYS A 92 10.46 0.08 -12.17
N SER A 93 9.52 -0.86 -12.24
CA SER A 93 8.09 -0.64 -12.05
C SER A 93 7.76 -0.75 -10.56
N ILE A 94 6.82 0.07 -10.08
CA ILE A 94 6.29 0.04 -8.73
C ILE A 94 4.78 -0.14 -8.83
N ILE A 95 4.24 -1.14 -8.13
CA ILE A 95 2.82 -1.28 -7.89
C ILE A 95 2.58 -1.01 -6.40
N ASP A 96 1.90 0.10 -6.10
CA ASP A 96 1.44 0.47 -4.77
C ASP A 96 -0.04 0.13 -4.66
N ILE A 97 -0.39 -0.86 -3.83
CA ILE A 97 -1.78 -1.23 -3.57
C ILE A 97 -2.18 -0.67 -2.22
N GLY A 98 -2.87 0.48 -2.28
CA GLY A 98 -3.44 1.15 -1.12
C GLY A 98 -4.83 0.63 -0.77
N GLY A 99 -5.46 1.30 0.21
CA GLY A 99 -6.83 0.98 0.61
C GLY A 99 -7.86 1.34 -0.46
N GLN A 100 -7.79 2.55 -1.02
CA GLN A 100 -8.82 3.06 -1.95
C GLN A 100 -8.33 3.24 -3.39
N ASP A 101 -7.03 3.12 -3.62
CA ASP A 101 -6.45 3.22 -4.95
C ASP A 101 -5.30 2.24 -5.13
N THR A 102 -4.99 1.99 -6.40
CA THR A 102 -3.81 1.25 -6.82
C THR A 102 -3.06 2.05 -7.85
N LYS A 103 -1.76 2.17 -7.66
CA LYS A 103 -0.87 2.98 -8.48
C LYS A 103 0.13 2.10 -9.19
N TYR A 104 0.39 2.43 -10.44
CA TYR A 104 1.49 1.92 -11.22
C TYR A 104 2.43 3.08 -11.55
N ILE A 105 3.70 2.96 -11.17
CA ILE A 105 4.74 3.97 -11.37
C ILE A 105 5.93 3.29 -12.06
N THR A 106 6.59 3.96 -13.00
CA THR A 106 7.94 3.56 -13.42
C THR A 106 8.92 4.66 -13.07
N ILE A 107 10.08 4.25 -12.59
CA ILE A 107 11.20 5.16 -12.28
C ILE A 107 12.39 4.81 -13.17
N ASN A 108 13.11 5.81 -13.66
CA ASN A 108 14.31 5.60 -14.47
C ASN A 108 15.58 5.36 -13.63
N ASN A 109 16.74 5.23 -14.30
CA ASN A 109 18.04 5.02 -13.64
C ASN A 109 18.53 6.21 -12.81
N LEU A 110 17.83 7.35 -12.84
CA LEU A 110 18.08 8.52 -11.99
C LEU A 110 17.07 8.61 -10.83
N GLY A 111 16.14 7.64 -10.71
CA GLY A 111 15.08 7.64 -9.71
C GLY A 111 13.94 8.62 -10.00
N GLN A 112 13.87 9.16 -11.22
CA GLN A 112 12.80 10.07 -11.63
C GLN A 112 11.62 9.28 -12.21
N VAL A 113 10.41 9.78 -12.00
CA VAL A 113 9.18 9.16 -12.51
C VAL A 113 9.07 9.34 -14.02
N ASP A 114 9.01 8.24 -14.76
CA ASP A 114 8.79 8.24 -16.22
C ASP A 114 7.31 8.12 -16.56
N LYS A 115 6.58 7.24 -15.87
CA LYS A 115 5.16 6.99 -16.09
C LYS A 115 4.42 6.80 -14.78
N PHE A 116 3.19 7.28 -14.74
CA PHE A 116 2.25 7.05 -13.64
C PHE A 116 0.84 6.73 -14.18
N LYS A 117 0.21 5.72 -13.62
CA LYS A 117 -1.20 5.36 -13.80
C LYS A 117 -1.82 5.01 -12.44
N MET A 118 -3.10 5.29 -12.27
CA MET A 118 -3.79 5.01 -11.01
C MET A 118 -5.25 4.63 -11.26
N ASN A 119 -5.72 3.59 -10.57
CA ASN A 119 -7.13 3.34 -10.40
C ASN A 119 -7.56 3.88 -9.02
N ARG A 120 -8.40 4.92 -9.02
CA ARG A 120 -9.00 5.51 -7.80
C ARG A 120 -10.53 5.53 -7.79
N LYS A 121 -11.17 5.12 -8.89
CA LYS A 121 -12.64 5.22 -9.05
C LYS A 121 -13.36 3.91 -8.71
N CYS A 122 -12.61 2.82 -8.60
CA CYS A 122 -13.16 1.49 -8.43
C CYS A 122 -12.37 0.77 -7.34
N ALA A 123 -13.07 0.17 -6.38
CA ALA A 123 -12.47 -0.66 -5.34
C ALA A 123 -11.75 -1.89 -5.91
N ALA A 124 -12.15 -2.36 -7.09
CA ALA A 124 -11.47 -3.48 -7.74
C ALA A 124 -9.96 -3.23 -7.85
N GLY A 125 -9.17 -4.17 -7.35
CA GLY A 125 -7.72 -4.07 -7.36
C GLY A 125 -7.12 -3.31 -6.18
N THR A 126 -7.89 -2.92 -5.17
CA THR A 126 -7.41 -2.20 -3.97
C THR A 126 -7.69 -2.99 -2.68
N GLY A 127 -7.13 -2.54 -1.55
CA GLY A 127 -7.38 -3.13 -0.23
C GLY A 127 -8.85 -3.07 0.20
N SER A 128 -9.61 -2.04 -0.21
CA SER A 128 -11.02 -1.92 0.14
C SER A 128 -11.90 -2.99 -0.50
N PHE A 129 -11.50 -3.57 -1.64
CA PHE A 129 -12.16 -4.76 -2.19
C PHE A 129 -11.99 -5.96 -1.27
N ILE A 130 -10.78 -6.15 -0.73
CA ILE A 130 -10.49 -7.22 0.23
C ILE A 130 -11.27 -6.98 1.53
N GLU A 131 -11.24 -5.75 2.06
CA GLU A 131 -11.94 -5.39 3.30
C GLU A 131 -13.46 -5.59 3.19
N GLU A 132 -14.09 -5.16 2.09
CA GLU A 132 -15.54 -5.35 1.91
C GLU A 132 -15.89 -6.83 1.76
N LEU A 133 -15.12 -7.60 1.00
CA LEU A 133 -15.39 -9.04 0.85
C LEU A 133 -15.16 -9.80 2.15
N ALA A 134 -14.11 -9.45 2.90
CA ALA A 134 -13.85 -9.96 4.25
C ALA A 134 -15.03 -9.72 5.18
N PHE A 135 -15.54 -8.48 5.22
CA PHE A 135 -16.72 -8.14 5.99
C PHE A 135 -17.95 -8.96 5.59
N ARG A 136 -18.20 -9.12 4.29
CA ARG A 136 -19.37 -9.87 3.78
C ARG A 136 -19.29 -11.37 4.01
N MET A 137 -18.08 -11.91 4.06
CA MET A 137 -17.82 -13.32 4.30
C MET A 137 -17.69 -13.64 5.80
N ASP A 138 -17.77 -12.62 6.66
CA ASP A 138 -17.58 -12.72 8.12
C ASP A 138 -16.24 -13.38 8.51
N VAL A 139 -15.17 -12.99 7.79
CA VAL A 139 -13.81 -13.47 8.02
C VAL A 139 -12.89 -12.25 8.12
N PRO A 140 -12.08 -12.10 9.19
CA PRO A 140 -11.16 -10.99 9.30
C PRO A 140 -10.21 -10.90 8.11
N SER A 141 -10.02 -9.70 7.54
CA SER A 141 -9.18 -9.52 6.34
C SER A 141 -7.74 -9.99 6.56
N LEU A 142 -7.19 -9.82 7.77
CA LEU A 142 -5.85 -10.30 8.12
C LEU A 142 -5.73 -11.83 8.13
N GLU A 143 -6.84 -12.56 8.28
CA GLU A 143 -6.85 -14.03 8.18
C GLU A 143 -6.92 -14.53 6.74
N PHE A 144 -7.26 -13.68 5.77
CA PHE A 144 -7.38 -14.08 4.36
C PHE A 144 -6.08 -14.71 3.85
N SER A 145 -4.91 -14.24 4.30
CA SER A 145 -3.64 -14.82 3.85
C SER A 145 -3.50 -16.27 4.30
N THR A 146 -3.85 -16.56 5.55
CA THR A 146 -3.86 -17.93 6.08
C THR A 146 -4.79 -18.84 5.29
N TYR A 147 -6.02 -18.38 5.00
CA TYR A 147 -6.96 -19.16 4.18
C TYR A 147 -6.47 -19.35 2.75
N ALA A 148 -5.96 -18.30 2.09
CA ALA A 148 -5.45 -18.40 0.72
C ALA A 148 -4.29 -19.41 0.61
N GLY A 149 -3.45 -19.53 1.63
CA GLY A 149 -2.36 -20.51 1.68
C GLY A 149 -2.83 -21.97 1.78
N GLN A 150 -4.08 -22.20 2.17
CA GLN A 150 -4.70 -23.54 2.26
C GLN A 150 -5.46 -23.93 0.99
N ALA A 151 -5.51 -23.05 -0.01
CA ALA A 151 -6.24 -23.30 -1.24
C ALA A 151 -5.64 -24.49 -2.00
N THR A 152 -6.50 -25.37 -2.49
CA THR A 152 -6.12 -26.58 -3.24
C THR A 152 -6.34 -26.42 -4.75
N GLU A 153 -7.10 -25.42 -5.16
CA GLU A 153 -7.44 -25.14 -6.56
C GLU A 153 -7.68 -23.64 -6.74
N GLU A 154 -7.44 -23.17 -7.97
CA GLU A 154 -7.75 -21.80 -8.34
C GLU A 154 -9.19 -21.69 -8.81
N VAL A 155 -9.91 -20.68 -8.30
CA VAL A 155 -11.19 -20.25 -8.85
C VAL A 155 -11.10 -18.83 -9.38
N LYS A 156 -11.81 -18.57 -10.47
CA LYS A 156 -11.84 -17.26 -11.11
C LYS A 156 -13.06 -16.48 -10.66
N ILE A 157 -12.84 -15.30 -10.08
CA ILE A 157 -13.87 -14.29 -9.85
C ILE A 157 -13.93 -13.39 -11.08
N ASN A 158 -15.06 -13.44 -11.80
CA ASN A 158 -15.23 -12.73 -13.06
C ASN A 158 -15.68 -11.28 -12.87
N SER A 159 -16.30 -10.97 -11.73
CA SER A 159 -16.84 -9.66 -11.43
C SER A 159 -15.81 -8.76 -10.74
N TYR A 160 -15.48 -7.62 -11.37
CA TYR A 160 -14.70 -6.56 -10.71
C TYR A 160 -15.55 -5.67 -9.81
N CYS A 161 -16.83 -5.48 -10.13
CA CYS A 161 -17.72 -4.73 -9.26
C CYS A 161 -17.90 -5.48 -7.94
N THR A 162 -17.51 -4.89 -6.81
CA THR A 162 -17.62 -5.52 -5.47
C THR A 162 -19.02 -6.04 -5.19
N VAL A 163 -20.05 -5.29 -5.61
CA VAL A 163 -21.46 -5.69 -5.44
C VAL A 163 -21.77 -7.00 -6.18
N PHE A 164 -21.27 -7.16 -7.41
CA PHE A 164 -21.49 -8.38 -8.18
C PHE A 164 -20.55 -9.52 -7.77
N ALA A 165 -19.33 -9.20 -7.34
CA ALA A 165 -18.38 -10.18 -6.79
C ALA A 165 -18.96 -10.89 -5.57
N VAL A 166 -19.65 -10.17 -4.67
CA VAL A 166 -20.34 -10.78 -3.52
C VAL A 166 -21.39 -11.80 -3.98
N SER A 167 -22.23 -11.45 -4.95
CA SER A 167 -23.25 -12.37 -5.49
C SER A 167 -22.63 -13.61 -6.14
N GLU A 168 -21.53 -13.42 -6.88
CA GLU A 168 -20.76 -14.51 -7.50
C GLU A 168 -20.17 -15.45 -6.44
N ILE A 169 -19.54 -14.90 -5.40
CA ILE A 169 -18.96 -15.64 -4.27
C ILE A 169 -20.04 -16.46 -3.54
N ILE A 170 -21.20 -15.87 -3.25
CA ILE A 170 -22.33 -16.60 -2.62
C ILE A 170 -22.77 -17.76 -3.52
N GLY A 171 -22.79 -17.56 -4.84
CA GLY A 171 -23.07 -18.64 -5.80
C GLY A 171 -22.04 -19.76 -5.77
N MET A 172 -20.75 -19.45 -5.63
CA MET A 172 -19.66 -20.43 -5.50
C MET A 172 -19.78 -21.23 -4.20
N ILE A 173 -20.06 -20.57 -3.08
CA ILE A 173 -20.27 -21.23 -1.78
C ILE A 173 -21.42 -22.23 -1.87
N LYS A 174 -22.55 -21.85 -2.50
CA LYS A 174 -23.69 -22.76 -2.72
C LYS A 174 -23.36 -23.98 -3.59
N LYS A 175 -22.34 -23.87 -4.44
CA LYS A 175 -21.83 -24.97 -5.28
C LYS A 175 -20.76 -25.81 -4.58
N GLY A 176 -20.43 -25.51 -3.32
CA GLY A 176 -19.47 -26.25 -2.53
C GLY A 176 -18.01 -25.82 -2.73
N VAL A 177 -17.74 -24.68 -3.37
CA VAL A 177 -16.37 -24.15 -3.45
C VAL A 177 -15.91 -23.73 -2.07
N THR A 178 -14.70 -24.15 -1.68
CA THR A 178 -14.16 -23.88 -0.35
C THR A 178 -13.76 -22.43 -0.16
N LEU A 179 -13.82 -21.95 1.08
CA LEU A 179 -13.41 -20.61 1.47
C LEU A 179 -11.95 -20.30 1.09
N PRO A 180 -10.94 -21.17 1.35
CA PRO A 180 -9.58 -21.03 0.84
C PRO A 180 -9.50 -20.74 -0.67
N ASN A 181 -10.17 -21.54 -1.49
CA ASN A 181 -10.13 -21.42 -2.94
C ASN A 181 -10.75 -20.08 -3.39
N ILE A 182 -11.88 -19.68 -2.79
CA ILE A 182 -12.52 -18.38 -3.07
C ILE A 182 -11.58 -17.22 -2.74
N ILE A 183 -10.95 -17.23 -1.56
CA ILE A 183 -10.04 -16.15 -1.15
C ILE A 183 -8.82 -16.08 -2.07
N LEU A 184 -8.28 -17.21 -2.50
CA LEU A 184 -7.23 -17.24 -3.52
C LEU A 184 -7.71 -16.58 -4.82
N GLY A 185 -8.96 -16.84 -5.24
CA GLY A 185 -9.61 -16.18 -6.37
C GLY A 185 -9.77 -14.67 -6.21
N ILE A 186 -10.08 -14.19 -4.99
CA ILE A 186 -10.12 -12.75 -4.64
C ILE A 186 -8.75 -12.12 -4.86
N TYR A 187 -7.70 -12.75 -4.35
CA TYR A 187 -6.32 -12.27 -4.52
C TYR A 187 -5.93 -12.19 -5.99
N ASN A 188 -6.19 -13.25 -6.76
CA ASN A 188 -5.93 -13.26 -8.19
C ASN A 188 -6.70 -12.17 -8.95
N SER A 189 -7.95 -11.87 -8.55
CA SER A 189 -8.74 -10.77 -9.11
C SER A 189 -8.10 -9.40 -8.82
N VAL A 190 -7.64 -9.17 -7.58
CA VAL A 190 -6.92 -7.95 -7.21
C VAL A 190 -5.63 -7.80 -8.03
N ILE A 191 -4.80 -8.84 -8.08
CA ILE A 191 -3.54 -8.86 -8.85
C ILE A 191 -3.80 -8.57 -10.33
N ALA A 192 -4.77 -9.26 -10.94
CA ALA A 192 -5.15 -9.06 -12.34
C ALA A 192 -5.50 -7.59 -12.60
N ARG A 193 -6.28 -6.98 -11.71
CA ARG A 193 -6.68 -5.58 -11.86
C ARG A 193 -5.53 -4.60 -11.67
N SER A 194 -4.59 -4.87 -10.77
CA SER A 194 -3.40 -4.03 -10.56
C SER A 194 -2.48 -4.03 -11.79
N VAL A 195 -2.28 -5.18 -12.42
CA VAL A 195 -1.38 -5.31 -13.59
C VAL A 195 -2.02 -4.83 -14.91
N GLU A 196 -3.34 -4.70 -14.97
CA GLU A 196 -4.06 -4.10 -16.10
C GLU A 196 -3.78 -2.60 -16.26
N LEU A 197 -3.26 -1.92 -15.23
CA LEU A 197 -2.97 -0.47 -15.29
C LEU A 197 -1.91 -0.13 -16.34
N SER A 198 -0.89 -0.97 -16.45
CA SER A 198 0.21 -0.84 -17.41
C SER A 198 1.03 -2.14 -17.39
N PRO A 199 1.64 -2.54 -18.53
CA PRO A 199 2.59 -3.65 -18.55
C PRO A 199 3.74 -3.39 -17.56
N VAL A 200 4.04 -4.39 -16.74
CA VAL A 200 5.21 -4.41 -15.84
C VAL A 200 6.47 -4.54 -16.69
N GLU A 201 7.49 -3.74 -16.38
CA GLU A 201 8.79 -3.80 -17.05
C GLU A 201 9.70 -4.85 -16.36
N ASP A 202 11.03 -4.67 -16.38
CA ASP A 202 11.98 -5.70 -15.95
C ASP A 202 11.95 -6.07 -14.46
N PHE A 203 11.72 -5.09 -13.58
CA PHE A 203 11.82 -5.28 -12.12
C PHE A 203 10.60 -4.64 -11.46
N LEU A 204 9.86 -5.42 -10.68
CA LEU A 204 8.65 -4.99 -9.98
C LEU A 204 8.92 -4.84 -8.49
N ILE A 205 8.61 -3.66 -7.96
CA ILE A 205 8.55 -3.41 -6.53
C ILE A 205 7.09 -3.30 -6.11
N LEU A 206 6.67 -4.13 -5.16
CA LEU A 206 5.37 -4.02 -4.53
C LEU A 206 5.46 -3.21 -3.25
N THR A 207 4.50 -2.30 -3.08
CA THR A 207 4.41 -1.43 -1.91
C THR A 207 2.94 -1.25 -1.49
N GLY A 208 2.72 -0.48 -0.44
CA GLY A 208 1.40 -0.27 0.14
C GLY A 208 1.10 -1.25 1.28
N GLY A 209 -0.14 -1.28 1.75
CA GLY A 209 -0.52 -2.11 2.90
C GLY A 209 -0.61 -3.61 2.59
N ILE A 210 -0.71 -3.97 1.30
CA ILE A 210 -0.94 -5.36 0.88
C ILE A 210 0.25 -6.28 1.14
N PRO A 211 1.48 -5.97 0.69
CA PRO A 211 2.62 -6.87 0.93
C PRO A 211 2.87 -7.15 2.41
N ASP A 212 2.64 -6.15 3.26
CA ASP A 212 2.88 -6.22 4.71
C ASP A 212 1.81 -7.05 5.45
N ASN A 213 0.57 -7.11 4.95
CA ASN A 213 -0.57 -7.75 5.64
C ASN A 213 -1.10 -9.01 4.93
N HIS A 214 -0.76 -9.22 3.67
CA HIS A 214 -1.25 -10.34 2.84
C HIS A 214 -0.07 -11.05 2.13
N PRO A 215 0.82 -11.74 2.86
CA PRO A 215 2.02 -12.36 2.30
C PRO A 215 1.75 -13.35 1.15
N ILE A 216 0.65 -14.12 1.19
CA ILE A 216 0.28 -14.99 0.07
C ILE A 216 0.03 -14.20 -1.22
N MET A 217 -0.46 -12.95 -1.16
CA MET A 217 -0.60 -12.11 -2.35
C MET A 217 0.78 -11.71 -2.92
N LEU A 218 1.76 -11.41 -2.06
CA LEU A 218 3.14 -11.18 -2.47
C LEU A 218 3.73 -12.42 -3.17
N ASP A 219 3.49 -13.62 -2.63
CA ASP A 219 3.94 -14.86 -3.24
C ASP A 219 3.31 -15.09 -4.63
N LEU A 220 2.03 -14.76 -4.80
CA LEU A 220 1.36 -14.85 -6.10
C LEU A 220 1.96 -13.87 -7.11
N PHE A 221 2.28 -12.64 -6.69
CA PHE A 221 3.01 -11.71 -7.55
C PHE A 221 4.39 -12.23 -7.92
N LYS A 222 5.16 -12.79 -6.98
CA LYS A 222 6.47 -13.39 -7.24
C LYS A 222 6.42 -14.60 -8.17
N LYS A 223 5.35 -15.41 -8.07
CA LYS A 223 5.09 -16.49 -9.05
C LYS A 223 4.82 -15.96 -10.45
N LYS A 224 4.14 -14.81 -10.56
CA LYS A 224 3.76 -14.18 -11.83
C LYS A 224 4.89 -13.38 -12.47
N PHE A 225 5.77 -12.79 -11.66
CA PHE A 225 6.86 -11.92 -12.09
C PHE A 225 8.17 -12.36 -11.44
N VAL A 226 9.08 -12.90 -12.25
CA VAL A 226 10.37 -13.46 -11.79
C VAL A 226 11.18 -12.45 -10.97
N ASN A 227 11.17 -11.18 -11.38
CA ASN A 227 11.88 -10.10 -10.72
C ASN A 227 10.91 -9.24 -9.91
N CYS A 228 10.31 -9.81 -8.87
CA CYS A 228 9.36 -9.11 -8.00
C CYS A 228 9.83 -9.10 -6.55
N GLU A 229 9.92 -7.91 -5.97
CA GLU A 229 10.31 -7.72 -4.58
C GLU A 229 9.36 -6.79 -3.85
N SER A 230 9.40 -6.86 -2.53
CA SER A 230 8.76 -5.89 -1.65
C SER A 230 9.68 -5.72 -0.44
N PRO A 231 10.11 -4.49 -0.12
CA PRO A 231 10.94 -4.26 1.06
C PRO A 231 10.08 -4.38 2.33
N ASP A 232 10.70 -4.74 3.44
CA ASP A 232 10.01 -4.80 4.73
C ASP A 232 9.38 -3.44 5.07
N LYS A 233 8.17 -3.48 5.65
CA LYS A 233 7.39 -2.28 6.01
C LYS A 233 7.17 -1.36 4.81
N SER A 234 6.90 -1.94 3.64
CA SER A 234 6.77 -1.23 2.36
C SER A 234 5.70 -0.13 2.39
N GLN A 235 4.68 -0.25 3.25
CA GLN A 235 3.62 0.75 3.41
C GLN A 235 4.13 2.11 3.95
N PHE A 236 5.32 2.17 4.53
CA PHE A 236 5.90 3.39 5.12
C PHE A 236 6.84 4.14 4.17
N LEU A 237 7.14 3.59 3.00
CA LEU A 237 8.15 4.16 2.10
C LEU A 237 7.79 5.55 1.60
N ALA A 238 6.51 5.83 1.33
CA ALA A 238 6.09 7.16 0.91
C ALA A 238 6.40 8.21 2.00
N ALA A 239 6.12 7.87 3.28
CA ALA A 239 6.43 8.74 4.42
C ALA A 239 7.94 9.01 4.54
N TRP A 240 8.78 7.99 4.37
CA TRP A 240 10.25 8.16 4.36
C TRP A 240 10.73 8.97 3.17
N GLY A 241 10.13 8.74 2.00
CA GLY A 241 10.35 9.51 0.79
C GLY A 241 10.15 11.01 0.97
N CYS A 242 9.15 11.43 1.76
CA CYS A 242 8.92 12.84 2.08
C CYS A 242 10.12 13.47 2.76
N VAL A 243 10.76 12.77 3.71
CA VAL A 243 11.96 13.27 4.37
C VAL A 243 13.13 13.31 3.37
N LEU A 244 13.34 12.24 2.60
CA LEU A 244 14.42 12.13 1.61
C LEU A 244 14.36 13.19 0.49
N LEU A 245 13.19 13.73 0.18
CA LEU A 245 13.02 14.79 -0.83
C LEU A 245 13.44 16.17 -0.34
N ASN A 246 13.50 16.37 0.97
CA ASN A 246 13.71 17.67 1.60
C ASN A 246 15.04 17.72 2.38
N ASN A 247 15.98 16.87 1.97
CA ASN A 247 17.35 16.79 2.47
C ASN A 247 18.37 17.16 1.40
#